data_AF-A0AAT9HYX5-F1
#
_entry.id   AF-A0AAT9HYX5-F1
#
_cell.length_a   1.000
_cell.length_b   1.000
_cell.length_c   1.000
_cell.angle_alpha   90.00
_cell.angle_beta   90.00
_cell.angle_gamma   90.00
#
_symmetry.space_group_name_H-M   'P 1'
#
loop_
_entity.id
_entity.type
_entity.pdbx_description
1 polymer ?
#
loop_
_entity_poly.entity_id
_entity_poly.type
_entity_poly.pdbx_seq_one_letter_code
_entity_poly.pdbx_strand_id
1 'polypeptide(L)'
;MDERRTVKVSKYLSKHLRHQPARIGLTLDEGGWVEIETLIAAAAAHGFRFTREELDHVVATNDKRRFAVEGTRIRASQGHSVEVDLGLPAATPPPFLYHGTVAGNLEAIRAEGLRPMHRHAVHLSADRETATRVGPAGAVPWCSPWTPPPCTATGTSSR
;
A
#
# COMPACT_ATOMS: atom_id res chain seq x y z
N MET A 1 13.24 23.44 8.19
CA MET A 1 13.27 22.28 9.10
C MET A 1 14.53 21.48 8.79
N ASP A 2 15.19 20.91 9.80
CA ASP A 2 16.38 20.06 9.58
C ASP A 2 16.00 18.72 8.92
N GLU A 3 16.79 18.24 7.97
CA GLU A 3 16.49 17.04 7.18
C GLU A 3 16.32 15.79 8.07
N ARG A 4 17.15 15.65 9.13
CA ARG A 4 17.02 14.51 10.06
C ARG A 4 15.70 14.58 10.82
N ARG A 5 15.23 15.78 11.15
CA ARG A 5 13.93 15.98 11.79
C ARG A 5 12.78 15.63 10.84
N THR A 6 12.84 16.05 9.58
CA THR A 6 11.87 15.68 8.53
C THR A 6 11.75 14.16 8.39
N VAL A 7 12.89 13.46 8.33
CA VAL A 7 12.92 11.99 8.25
C VAL A 7 12.30 11.33 9.49
N LYS A 8 12.57 11.85 10.69
CA LYS A 8 12.00 11.31 11.95
C LYS A 8 10.47 11.44 11.96
N VAL A 9 9.95 12.62 11.64
CA VAL A 9 8.50 12.86 11.58
C VAL A 9 7.86 11.97 10.50
N SER A 10 8.45 11.90 9.30
CA SER A 10 7.95 11.03 8.22
C SER A 10 7.88 9.54 8.60
N LYS A 11 8.92 9.03 9.28
CA LYS A 11 8.92 7.65 9.79
C LYS A 11 7.85 7.43 10.86
N TYR A 12 7.68 8.41 11.75
CA TYR A 12 6.68 8.34 12.81
C TYR A 12 5.26 8.31 12.23
N LEU A 13 4.96 9.22 11.29
CA LEU A 13 3.69 9.26 10.57
C LEU A 13 3.43 7.94 9.83
N SER A 14 4.42 7.44 9.09
CA SER A 14 4.29 6.17 8.37
C SER A 14 3.96 5.01 9.30
N LYS A 15 4.58 4.95 10.49
CA LYS A 15 4.32 3.87 11.46
C LYS A 15 2.88 3.88 11.96
N HIS A 16 2.36 5.04 12.35
CA HIS A 16 1.06 5.13 13.01
C HIS A 16 -0.10 5.20 12.00
N LEU A 17 0.07 5.90 10.88
CA LEU A 17 -0.97 5.98 9.85
C LEU A 17 -1.08 4.70 9.01
N ARG A 18 -0.06 3.83 8.97
CA ARG A 18 -0.09 2.59 8.16
C ARG A 18 -0.21 1.30 8.96
N HIS A 19 0.35 1.25 10.16
CA HIS A 19 0.60 -0.02 10.83
C HIS A 19 0.04 -0.10 12.23
N GLN A 20 0.19 0.95 13.04
CA GLN A 20 -0.08 0.88 14.48
C GLN A 20 -0.76 2.16 15.01
N PRO A 21 -1.91 2.60 14.49
CA PRO A 21 -2.60 3.80 14.97
C PRO A 21 -3.02 3.65 16.45
N ALA A 22 -3.53 2.49 16.83
CA ALA A 22 -3.96 2.18 18.20
C ALA A 22 -2.84 2.29 19.25
N ARG A 23 -1.56 2.19 18.86
CA ARG A 23 -0.42 2.30 19.78
C ARG A 23 -0.31 3.69 20.42
N ILE A 24 -0.84 4.70 19.74
CA ILE A 24 -0.90 6.07 20.25
C ILE A 24 -2.34 6.50 20.53
N GLY A 25 -3.26 5.54 20.64
CA GLY A 25 -4.68 5.81 20.90
C GLY A 25 -5.44 6.41 19.71
N LEU A 26 -4.91 6.29 18.49
CA LEU A 26 -5.64 6.74 17.30
C LEU A 26 -6.53 5.64 16.73
N THR A 27 -7.71 6.08 16.29
CA THR A 27 -8.63 5.31 15.46
C THR A 27 -8.71 5.99 14.11
N LEU A 28 -8.41 5.25 13.05
CA LEU A 28 -8.59 5.73 11.68
C LEU A 28 -10.02 5.43 11.24
N ASP A 29 -10.59 6.28 10.39
CA ASP A 29 -11.87 5.96 9.73
C ASP A 29 -11.71 4.88 8.65
N GLU A 30 -12.81 4.49 8.02
CA GLU A 30 -12.84 3.50 6.93
C GLU A 30 -11.86 3.87 5.80
N GLY A 31 -11.70 5.16 5.52
CA GLY A 31 -10.78 5.71 4.50
C GLY A 31 -9.33 5.88 4.97
N GLY A 32 -9.02 5.56 6.22
CA GLY A 32 -7.70 5.70 6.83
C GLY A 32 -7.40 7.12 7.33
N TRP A 33 -8.40 8.00 7.38
CA TRP A 33 -8.25 9.38 7.81
C TRP A 33 -8.29 9.53 9.32
N VAL A 34 -7.60 10.57 9.78
CA VAL A 34 -7.65 11.06 11.15
C VAL A 34 -7.48 12.57 11.18
N GLU A 35 -8.09 13.24 12.16
CA GLU A 35 -7.88 14.66 12.41
C GLU A 35 -6.42 14.95 12.78
N ILE A 36 -5.83 15.97 12.13
CA ILE A 36 -4.43 16.36 12.33
C ILE A 36 -4.16 16.76 13.78
N GLU A 37 -5.06 17.53 14.39
CA GLU A 37 -4.93 17.94 15.79
C GLU A 37 -4.97 16.73 16.74
N THR A 38 -5.82 15.75 16.45
CA THR A 38 -5.90 14.51 17.24
C THR A 38 -4.60 13.71 17.12
N LEU A 39 -4.03 13.61 15.91
CA LEU A 39 -2.74 12.97 15.66
C LEU A 39 -1.59 13.68 16.40
N ILE A 40 -1.54 15.01 16.36
CA ILE A 40 -0.52 15.81 17.04
C ILE A 40 -0.62 15.63 18.56
N ALA A 41 -1.84 15.72 19.11
CA ALA A 41 -2.09 15.54 20.54
C ALA A 41 -1.73 14.12 21.01
N ALA A 42 -2.14 13.10 20.27
CA ALA A 42 -1.80 11.70 20.53
C ALA A 42 -0.28 11.48 20.50
N ALA A 43 0.41 11.99 19.49
CA ALA A 43 1.85 11.85 19.41
C ALA A 43 2.57 12.55 20.57
N ALA A 44 2.12 13.76 20.95
CA ALA A 44 2.65 14.49 22.08
C ALA A 44 2.45 13.74 23.41
N ALA A 45 1.27 13.16 23.64
CA ALA A 45 0.98 12.33 24.81
C ALA A 45 1.88 11.08 24.90
N HIS A 46 2.29 10.54 23.74
CA HIS A 46 3.21 9.41 23.62
C HIS A 46 4.69 9.81 23.46
N GLY A 47 5.04 11.05 23.80
CA GLY A 47 6.43 11.52 23.88
C GLY A 47 7.06 11.93 22.54
N PHE A 48 6.29 12.02 21.47
CA PHE A 48 6.73 12.50 20.16
C PHE A 48 6.00 13.80 19.78
N ARG A 49 6.52 14.93 20.26
CA ARG A 49 5.98 16.25 19.91
C ARG A 49 6.42 16.65 18.50
N PHE A 50 5.49 17.12 17.69
CA PHE A 50 5.75 17.83 16.43
C PHE A 50 4.66 18.86 16.17
N THR A 51 4.92 19.85 15.32
CA THR A 51 3.96 20.92 15.01
C THR A 51 3.22 20.70 13.70
N ARG A 52 2.15 21.47 13.48
CA ARG A 52 1.44 21.48 12.20
C ARG A 52 2.36 21.84 11.03
N GLU A 53 3.23 22.83 11.22
CA GLU A 53 4.20 23.27 10.22
C GLU A 53 5.21 22.16 9.88
N GLU A 54 5.64 21.38 10.88
CA GLU A 54 6.51 20.22 10.65
C GLU A 54 5.80 19.13 9.84
N LEU A 55 4.51 18.89 10.11
CA LEU A 55 3.70 17.95 9.34
C LEU A 55 3.52 18.43 7.89
N ASP A 56 3.11 19.67 7.69
CA ASP A 56 2.88 20.24 6.37
C ASP A 56 4.18 20.24 5.54
N HIS A 57 5.31 20.55 6.17
CA HIS A 57 6.62 20.44 5.52
C HIS A 57 6.94 19.00 5.10
N VAL A 58 6.68 18.01 5.96
CA VAL A 58 6.91 16.58 5.63
C VAL A 58 5.99 16.09 4.52
N VAL A 59 4.77 16.59 4.45
CA VAL A 59 3.81 16.27 3.37
C VAL A 59 4.28 16.90 2.05
N ALA A 60 4.67 18.18 2.07
CA ALA A 60 5.12 18.92 0.89
C ALA A 60 6.44 18.40 0.31
N THR A 61 7.38 18.00 1.15
CA THR A 61 8.71 17.48 0.73
C THR A 61 8.72 15.98 0.43
N ASN A 62 7.57 15.31 0.46
CA ASN A 62 7.50 13.88 0.23
C ASN A 62 7.46 13.54 -1.27
N ASP A 63 8.62 13.28 -1.87
CA ASP A 63 8.75 12.89 -3.29
C ASP A 63 7.84 11.71 -3.69
N LYS A 64 7.50 10.85 -2.73
CA LYS A 64 6.73 9.63 -2.96
C LYS A 64 5.24 9.78 -2.64
N ARG A 65 4.75 11.01 -2.39
CA ARG A 65 3.35 11.33 -2.04
C ARG A 65 2.76 10.36 -1.01
N ARG A 66 3.54 10.04 0.03
CA ARG A 66 3.22 8.99 1.01
C ARG A 66 2.00 9.29 1.88
N PHE A 67 1.60 10.55 1.95
CA PHE A 67 0.52 11.07 2.77
C PHE A 67 -0.41 11.93 1.91
N ALA A 68 -1.69 11.92 2.25
CA ALA A 68 -2.69 12.81 1.69
C ALA A 68 -3.29 13.65 2.82
N VAL A 69 -3.50 14.94 2.56
CA VAL A 69 -4.13 15.88 3.50
C VAL A 69 -5.36 16.46 2.82
N GLU A 70 -6.48 16.48 3.53
CA GLU A 70 -7.75 17.07 3.07
C GLU A 70 -8.32 17.92 4.21
N GLY A 71 -8.21 19.24 4.07
CA GLY A 71 -8.62 20.19 5.11
C GLY A 71 -7.84 19.97 6.42
N THR A 72 -8.54 19.45 7.43
CA THR A 72 -8.00 19.16 8.77
C THR A 72 -7.61 17.70 8.96
N ARG A 73 -7.79 16.85 7.95
CA ARG A 73 -7.56 15.40 8.04
C ARG A 73 -6.32 14.97 7.27
N ILE A 74 -5.68 13.91 7.75
CA ILE A 74 -4.53 13.27 7.12
C ILE A 74 -4.72 11.76 7.05
N ARG A 75 -4.25 11.14 5.97
CA ARG A 75 -4.08 9.68 5.85
C ARG A 75 -2.79 9.30 5.17
N ALA A 76 -2.37 8.05 5.30
CA ALA A 76 -1.35 7.50 4.40
C ALA A 76 -1.99 7.19 3.03
N SER A 77 -1.25 7.44 1.95
CA SER A 77 -1.79 7.22 0.59
C SER A 77 -1.80 5.75 0.19
N GLN A 78 -0.89 4.93 0.76
CA GLN A 78 -0.68 3.52 0.40
C GLN A 78 0.03 2.77 1.54
N GLY A 79 -0.05 1.43 1.50
CA GLY A 79 0.78 0.53 2.31
C GLY A 79 0.27 0.29 3.73
N HIS A 80 -1.05 0.31 3.92
CA HIS A 80 -1.68 -0.06 5.19
C HIS A 80 -1.48 -1.56 5.44
N SER A 81 -1.14 -1.89 6.68
CA SER A 81 -1.28 -3.25 7.21
C SER A 81 -2.47 -3.37 8.17
N VAL A 82 -3.22 -2.29 8.33
CA VAL A 82 -4.51 -2.25 9.00
C VAL A 82 -5.61 -2.20 7.94
N GLU A 83 -6.78 -2.72 8.26
CA GLU A 83 -7.92 -2.75 7.33
C GLU A 83 -8.41 -1.31 7.10
N VAL A 84 -8.24 -0.83 5.87
CA VAL A 84 -8.64 0.51 5.41
C VAL A 84 -9.17 0.36 4.00
N ASP A 85 -10.39 0.83 3.76
CA ASP A 85 -10.97 0.96 2.42
C ASP A 85 -10.61 2.34 1.86
N LEU A 86 -9.59 2.38 1.01
CA LEU A 86 -9.14 3.63 0.40
C LEU A 86 -10.15 4.22 -0.60
N GLY A 87 -11.24 3.53 -0.91
CA GLY A 87 -12.24 3.97 -1.89
C GLY A 87 -11.63 4.16 -3.28
N LEU A 88 -10.58 3.40 -3.60
CA LEU A 88 -9.96 3.46 -4.93
C LEU A 88 -11.01 3.02 -5.95
N PRO A 89 -11.30 3.83 -6.99
CA PRO A 89 -12.26 3.45 -7.99
C PRO A 89 -11.82 2.12 -8.61
N ALA A 90 -12.75 1.18 -8.71
CA ALA A 90 -12.51 -0.07 -9.41
C ALA A 90 -12.14 0.26 -10.86
N ALA A 91 -10.86 0.20 -11.17
CA ALA A 91 -10.37 0.36 -12.53
C ALA A 91 -10.43 -1.01 -13.22
N THR A 92 -10.92 -1.05 -14.45
CA THR A 92 -10.79 -2.25 -15.28
C THR A 92 -9.30 -2.53 -15.45
N PRO A 93 -8.79 -3.68 -14.95
CA PRO A 93 -7.39 -3.99 -15.10
C PRO A 93 -7.05 -4.18 -16.58
N PRO A 94 -5.83 -3.85 -17.01
CA PRO A 94 -5.37 -4.21 -18.34
C PRO A 94 -5.44 -5.73 -18.54
N PRO A 95 -5.54 -6.21 -19.78
CA PRO A 95 -5.70 -7.64 -20.08
C PRO A 95 -4.56 -8.50 -19.52
N PHE A 96 -3.38 -7.90 -19.33
CA PHE A 96 -2.23 -8.53 -18.71
C PHE A 96 -1.73 -7.72 -17.53
N LEU A 97 -1.49 -8.41 -16.43
CA LEU A 97 -0.74 -7.92 -15.28
C LEU A 97 0.44 -8.87 -15.04
N TYR A 98 1.48 -8.39 -14.38
CA TYR A 98 2.72 -9.12 -14.20
C TYR A 98 3.06 -9.28 -12.73
N HIS A 99 3.48 -10.49 -12.35
CA HIS A 99 3.98 -10.79 -11.02
C HIS A 99 5.45 -11.19 -11.11
N GLY A 100 6.32 -10.48 -10.39
CA GLY A 100 7.73 -10.83 -10.26
C GLY A 100 7.92 -11.89 -9.19
N THR A 101 8.50 -13.04 -9.55
CA THR A 101 8.73 -14.16 -8.62
C THR A 101 10.01 -14.91 -8.98
N VAL A 102 10.54 -15.73 -8.07
CA VAL A 102 11.71 -16.58 -8.34
C VAL A 102 11.32 -17.89 -9.02
N ALA A 103 12.22 -18.46 -9.82
CA ALA A 103 11.98 -19.70 -10.56
C ALA A 103 11.52 -20.86 -9.65
N GLY A 104 12.05 -20.94 -8.43
CA GLY A 104 11.67 -21.95 -7.43
C GLY A 104 10.21 -21.89 -6.98
N ASN A 105 9.51 -20.76 -7.18
CA ASN A 105 8.10 -20.61 -6.82
C ASN A 105 7.16 -20.91 -7.98
N LEU A 106 7.66 -21.12 -9.20
CA LEU A 106 6.81 -21.28 -10.39
C LEU A 106 5.93 -22.52 -10.32
N GLU A 107 6.46 -23.62 -9.80
CA GLU A 107 5.70 -24.87 -9.67
C GLU A 107 4.53 -24.71 -8.69
N ALA A 108 4.79 -24.13 -7.52
CA ALA A 108 3.76 -23.83 -6.54
C ALA A 108 2.71 -22.83 -7.08
N ILE A 109 3.13 -21.78 -7.78
CA ILE A 109 2.20 -20.80 -8.37
C ILE A 109 1.32 -21.44 -9.46
N ARG A 110 1.87 -22.38 -10.25
CA ARG A 110 1.08 -23.12 -11.26
C ARG A 110 0.08 -24.08 -10.63
N ALA A 111 0.44 -24.72 -9.51
CA ALA A 111 -0.41 -25.68 -8.82
C ALA A 111 -1.49 -25.00 -7.97
N GLU A 112 -1.16 -23.91 -7.28
CA GLU A 112 -1.98 -23.32 -6.22
C GLU A 112 -2.50 -21.91 -6.53
N GLY A 113 -2.04 -21.30 -7.63
CA GLY A 113 -2.30 -19.90 -7.95
C GLY A 113 -1.45 -18.92 -7.15
N LEU A 114 -1.61 -17.62 -7.43
CA LEU A 114 -0.92 -16.56 -6.69
C LEU A 114 -1.57 -16.36 -5.31
N ARG A 115 -0.77 -16.51 -4.26
CA ARG A 115 -1.19 -16.27 -2.87
C ARG A 115 -0.57 -14.98 -2.34
N PRO A 116 -1.29 -14.23 -1.48
CA PRO A 116 -0.77 -12.99 -0.89
C PRO A 116 0.31 -13.24 0.17
N MET A 117 0.51 -14.50 0.60
CA MET A 117 1.48 -14.92 1.61
C MET A 117 1.32 -14.09 2.91
N HIS A 118 2.36 -13.42 3.39
CA HIS A 118 2.31 -12.55 4.58
C HIS A 118 1.78 -11.14 4.29
N ARG A 119 1.18 -10.89 3.11
CA ARG A 119 0.59 -9.59 2.73
C ARG A 119 -0.93 -9.68 2.70
N HIS A 120 -1.59 -8.53 2.69
CA HIS A 120 -3.05 -8.45 2.57
C HIS A 120 -3.55 -8.76 1.15
N ALA A 121 -2.73 -8.50 0.12
CA ALA A 121 -3.08 -8.74 -1.28
C ALA A 121 -1.85 -9.09 -2.13
N VAL A 122 -2.09 -9.79 -3.25
CA VAL A 122 -1.09 -10.06 -4.29
C VAL A 122 -0.78 -8.74 -5.01
N HIS A 123 0.50 -8.39 -5.08
CA HIS A 123 0.94 -7.22 -5.83
C HIS A 123 1.22 -7.59 -7.28
N LEU A 124 0.64 -6.80 -8.18
CA LEU A 124 0.73 -6.97 -9.62
C LEU A 124 1.22 -5.66 -10.26
N SER A 125 2.04 -5.77 -11.29
CA SER A 125 2.53 -4.63 -12.08
C SER A 125 1.80 -4.58 -13.42
N ALA A 126 1.56 -3.38 -13.94
CA ALA A 126 0.95 -3.20 -15.26
C ALA A 126 1.91 -3.58 -16.40
N ASP A 127 3.21 -3.48 -16.18
CA ASP A 127 4.24 -3.75 -17.18
C ASP A 127 5.30 -4.75 -16.69
N ARG A 128 5.85 -5.48 -17.66
CA ARG A 128 6.84 -6.54 -17.44
C ARG A 128 8.15 -6.00 -16.87
N GLU A 129 8.54 -4.80 -17.26
CA GLU A 129 9.78 -4.16 -16.82
C GLU A 129 9.72 -3.84 -15.32
N THR A 130 8.63 -3.22 -14.87
CA THR A 130 8.37 -2.95 -13.46
C THR A 130 8.33 -4.23 -12.65
N ALA A 131 7.62 -5.28 -13.10
CA ALA A 131 7.59 -6.58 -12.43
C ALA A 131 8.98 -7.23 -12.31
N THR A 132 9.85 -7.06 -13.32
CA THR A 132 11.23 -7.57 -13.31
C THR A 132 12.14 -6.73 -12.41
N ARG A 133 11.84 -5.44 -12.23
CA ARG A 133 12.56 -4.55 -11.30
C ARG A 133 12.18 -4.80 -9.84
N VAL A 134 10.93 -5.17 -9.56
CA VAL A 134 10.47 -5.46 -8.19
C VAL A 134 10.67 -6.93 -7.77
N GLY A 135 10.80 -7.86 -8.72
CA GLY A 135 11.05 -9.28 -8.48
C GLY A 135 12.50 -9.67 -8.80
N PRO A 136 13.18 -10.48 -7.97
CA PRO A 136 14.57 -10.86 -8.21
C PRO A 136 14.78 -11.86 -9.36
N ALA A 137 13.71 -12.35 -9.99
CA ALA A 137 13.76 -13.05 -11.27
C ALA A 137 12.49 -12.75 -12.10
N GLY A 138 12.60 -12.96 -13.41
CA GLY A 138 11.72 -12.41 -14.45
C GLY A 138 10.21 -12.46 -14.21
N ALA A 139 9.53 -11.46 -14.74
CA ALA A 139 8.09 -11.29 -14.67
C ALA A 139 7.30 -12.43 -15.33
N VAL A 140 6.36 -13.02 -14.58
CA VAL A 140 5.39 -13.99 -15.08
C VAL A 140 4.09 -13.25 -15.42
N PRO A 141 3.53 -13.43 -16.63
CA PRO A 141 2.24 -12.85 -16.97
C PRO A 141 1.13 -13.57 -16.18
N TRP A 142 0.21 -12.78 -15.62
CA TRP A 142 -0.99 -13.25 -14.97
C TRP A 142 -2.21 -12.60 -15.65
N CYS A 143 -3.14 -13.42 -16.13
CA CYS A 143 -4.41 -12.97 -16.67
C CYS A 143 -5.45 -12.93 -15.55
N SER A 144 -6.17 -11.82 -15.48
CA SER A 144 -7.36 -11.71 -14.65
C SER A 144 -8.47 -12.64 -15.18
N PRO A 145 -9.23 -13.34 -14.33
CA PRO A 145 -10.36 -14.18 -14.77
C PRO A 145 -11.53 -13.38 -15.39
N TRP A 146 -11.45 -12.06 -15.41
CA TRP A 146 -12.53 -11.15 -15.83
C TRP A 146 -12.45 -10.70 -17.30
N THR A 147 -11.52 -11.24 -18.11
CA THR A 147 -11.36 -10.89 -19.54
C THR A 147 -11.87 -12.04 -20.43
N PRO A 148 -12.78 -11.82 -21.39
CA PRO A 148 -13.25 -12.89 -22.28
C PRO A 148 -12.12 -13.40 -23.22
N PRO A 149 -12.18 -14.70 -23.59
CA PRO A 149 -11.04 -15.47 -24.13
C PRO A 149 -10.77 -15.17 -25.64
N PRO A 150 -9.65 -15.63 -26.25
CA PRO A 150 -9.23 -17.03 -26.23
C PRO A 150 -7.95 -17.27 -25.40
N CYS A 151 -8.11 -17.84 -24.20
CA CYS A 151 -7.04 -18.58 -23.53
C CYS A 151 -7.51 -20.02 -23.31
N THR A 152 -6.98 -20.93 -24.11
CA THR A 152 -7.11 -22.37 -23.90
C THR A 152 -6.19 -22.80 -22.76
N ALA A 153 -6.77 -23.06 -21.60
CA ALA A 153 -6.24 -24.03 -20.65
C ALA A 153 -7.44 -24.79 -20.09
N THR A 154 -7.59 -26.02 -20.58
CA THR A 154 -8.51 -27.04 -20.11
C THR A 154 -8.34 -27.26 -18.61
N GLY A 155 -9.41 -27.03 -17.85
CA GLY A 155 -9.44 -27.27 -16.40
C GLY A 155 -10.78 -26.87 -15.83
N THR A 156 -11.72 -27.81 -15.87
CA THR A 156 -13.11 -27.75 -15.41
C THR A 156 -13.24 -27.22 -13.97
N SER A 157 -14.26 -26.38 -13.70
CA SER A 157 -15.19 -26.51 -12.54
C SER A 157 -15.89 -25.15 -12.29
N SER A 158 -17.21 -25.03 -12.49
CA SER A 158 -18.34 -25.30 -11.58
C SER A 158 -18.70 -24.10 -10.68
N ARG A 159 -19.66 -23.32 -11.20
CA ARG A 159 -20.61 -22.35 -10.62
C ARG A 159 -20.07 -21.22 -9.73
#